data_AF-A0A2N0D9D1-F1
#
_entry.id   AF-A0A2N0D9D1-F1
#
_cell.length_a   1.000
_cell.length_b   1.000
_cell.length_c   1.000
_cell.angle_alpha   90.00
_cell.angle_beta   90.00
_cell.angle_gamma   90.00
#
_symmetry.space_group_name_H-M   'P 1'
#
loop_
_entity.id
_entity.type
_entity.pdbx_description
1 polymer ?
#
loop_
_entity_poly.entity_id
_entity_poly.type
_entity_poly.pdbx_seq_one_letter_code
_entity_poly.pdbx_strand_id
1 'polypeptide(L)' 'MWSTSNDEISFTAHVTLKPGDDRAAVRREIEKVLKERFGIHHTTIQVESEAETHEGAIFHR' A
#
# COMPACT_ATOMS: atom_id res chain seq x y z
N MET A 1 -0.22 2.79 9.00
CA MET A 1 1.22 2.93 9.32
C MET A 1 1.37 2.79 10.82
N TRP A 2 2.34 2.01 11.29
CA TRP A 2 2.66 1.87 12.71
C TRP A 2 4.16 1.69 12.91
N SER A 3 4.65 2.00 14.10
CA SER A 3 6.07 1.90 14.48
C SER A 3 6.20 1.01 15.71
N THR A 4 7.23 0.16 15.74
CA THR A 4 7.66 -0.56 16.95
C THR A 4 8.83 0.16 17.61
N SER A 5 9.18 -0.22 18.85
CA SER A 5 10.23 0.41 19.67
C SER A 5 11.64 0.32 19.07
N ASN A 6 11.84 -0.47 18.02
CA ASN A 6 13.12 -0.75 17.35
C ASN A 6 13.30 0.03 16.03
N ASP A 7 12.61 1.15 15.85
CA ASP A 7 12.71 2.01 14.65
C ASP A 7 12.23 1.34 13.33
N GLU A 8 11.56 0.18 13.43
CA GLU A 8 10.90 -0.46 12.30
C GLU A 8 9.50 0.14 12.08
N ILE A 9 9.32 0.76 10.92
CA ILE A 9 8.04 1.27 10.44
C ILE A 9 7.41 0.24 9.51
N SER A 10 6.13 -0.06 9.74
CA SER A 10 5.30 -0.86 8.86
C SER A 10 4.22 -0.02 8.18
N PHE A 11 3.97 -0.28 6.90
CA PHE A 11 3.04 0.47 6.07
C PHE A 11 2.11 -0.46 5.29
N THR A 12 0.80 -0.28 5.47
CA THR A 12 -0.23 -0.98 4.70
C THR A 12 -1.11 0.04 4.02
N ALA A 13 -1.35 -0.13 2.72
CA ALA A 13 -2.21 0.74 1.93
C ALA A 13 -2.91 -0.01 0.79
N HIS A 14 -4.06 0.51 0.39
CA HIS A 14 -4.79 0.09 -0.81
C HIS A 14 -4.60 1.17 -1.88
N VAL A 15 -4.35 0.75 -3.12
CA VAL A 15 -4.05 1.65 -4.24
C VAL A 15 -4.91 1.26 -5.42
N THR A 16 -5.79 2.16 -5.83
CA THR A 16 -6.61 1.99 -7.02
C THR A 16 -5.84 2.45 -8.26
N LEU A 17 -5.78 1.60 -9.29
CA LEU A 17 -5.16 1.94 -10.57
C LEU A 17 -6.19 2.08 -11.67
N LYS A 18 -5.82 2.85 -12.70
CA LYS A 18 -6.64 3.00 -13.89
C LYS A 18 -6.59 1.72 -14.73
N PRO A 19 -7.64 1.46 -15.54
CA PRO A 19 -7.61 0.36 -16.50
C PRO A 19 -6.40 0.47 -17.43
N GLY A 20 -5.64 -0.61 -17.57
CA GLY A 20 -4.46 -0.67 -18.44
C GLY A 20 -3.12 -0.42 -17.74
N ASP A 21 -3.12 0.01 -16.47
CA ASP A 21 -1.88 0.15 -15.70
C ASP A 21 -1.32 -1.22 -15.27
N ASP A 22 0.01 -1.37 -15.32
CA ASP A 22 0.71 -2.55 -14.82
C ASP A 22 0.73 -2.53 -13.27
N ARG A 23 -0.19 -3.30 -12.69
CA ARG A 23 -0.36 -3.48 -11.24
C ARG A 23 0.94 -3.87 -10.54
N ALA A 24 1.75 -4.74 -11.16
CA ALA A 24 2.99 -5.20 -10.56
C ALA A 24 4.08 -4.13 -10.63
N ALA A 25 4.17 -3.41 -11.76
CA ALA A 25 5.13 -2.31 -11.90
C ALA A 25 4.83 -1.18 -10.93
N VAL A 26 3.57 -0.76 -10.81
CA VAL A 26 3.17 0.31 -9.89
C VAL A 26 3.41 -0.09 -8.44
N ARG A 27 3.05 -1.32 -8.05
CA ARG A 27 3.34 -1.84 -6.71
C ARG A 27 4.85 -1.76 -6.39
N ARG A 28 5.70 -2.21 -7.31
CA ARG A 28 7.16 -2.21 -7.12
C ARG A 28 7.72 -0.79 -6.99
N GLU A 29 7.22 0.15 -7.78
CA GLU A 29 7.67 1.54 -7.68
C GLU A 29 7.24 2.17 -6.35
N ILE A 30 6.05 1.84 -5.84
CA ILE A 30 5.60 2.27 -4.51
C ILE A 30 6.51 1.72 -3.41
N GLU A 31 6.79 0.40 -3.42
CA GLU A 31 7.70 -0.24 -2.46
C GLU A 31 9.11 0.38 -2.52
N LYS A 32 9.60 0.69 -3.72
CA LYS A 32 10.88 1.38 -3.93
C LYS A 32 10.89 2.78 -3.35
N VAL A 33 9.86 3.60 -3.61
CA VAL A 33 9.76 4.96 -3.06
C VAL A 33 9.67 4.94 -1.54
N LEU A 34 8.89 4.02 -0.96
CA LEU A 34 8.76 3.84 0.49
C LEU A 34 10.10 3.51 1.13
N LYS A 35 10.89 2.64 0.48
CA LYS A 35 12.24 2.30 0.92
C LYS A 35 13.21 3.48 0.77
N GLU A 36 13.32 4.05 -0.42
CA GLU A 36 14.36 5.02 -0.76
C GLU A 36 14.14 6.38 -0.10
N ARG A 37 12.88 6.81 0.06
CA ARG A 37 12.57 8.14 0.62
C ARG A 37 12.25 8.13 2.09
N PHE A 38 11.73 7.02 2.61
CA PHE A 38 11.21 6.95 3.98
C PHE A 38 11.86 5.85 4.83
N GLY A 39 12.74 5.02 4.27
CA GLY A 39 13.37 3.92 5.00
C GLY A 39 12.38 2.82 5.44
N ILE A 40 11.18 2.77 4.84
CA ILE A 40 10.14 1.82 5.22
C ILE A 40 10.38 0.51 4.46
N HIS A 41 10.69 -0.56 5.19
CA HIS A 41 11.00 -1.87 4.62
C HIS A 41 9.84 -2.87 4.71
N HIS A 42 8.97 -2.71 5.70
CA HIS A 42 7.84 -3.61 5.93
C HIS A 42 6.58 -3.01 5.34
N THR A 43 6.25 -3.40 4.10
CA THR A 43 5.13 -2.82 3.35
C THR A 43 4.19 -3.88 2.82
N THR A 44 2.88 -3.67 2.98
CA THR A 44 1.82 -4.45 2.33
C THR A 44 0.99 -3.53 1.44
N ILE A 45 1.15 -3.65 0.12
CA ILE A 45 0.42 -2.82 -0.85
C ILE A 45 -0.58 -3.68 -1.61
N GLN A 46 -1.87 -3.45 -1.34
CA GLN A 46 -2.97 -4.04 -2.11
C GLN A 46 -3.29 -3.13 -3.28
N VAL A 47 -3.17 -3.66 -4.49
CA VAL A 47 -3.55 -2.93 -5.70
C VAL A 47 -4.97 -3.36 -6.07
N GLU A 48 -5.84 -2.41 -6.38
CA GLU A 48 -7.25 -2.62 -6.75
C GLU A 48 -7.50 -1.97 -8.10
N SER A 49 -8.43 -2.52 -8.89
CA SER A 49 -8.82 -1.89 -10.16
C SER A 49 -9.95 -0.90 -9.91
N GLU A 50 -10.09 0.15 -10.72
CA GLU A 50 -11.17 1.16 -10.58
C GLU A 50 -12.60 0.59 -10.59
N ALA A 51 -12.79 -0.66 -11.08
CA ALA A 51 -14.05 -1.39 -11.01
C ALA A 51 -14.32 -2.08 -9.66
N GLU A 52 -13.34 -2.17 -8.78
CA GLU A 52 -13.44 -2.73 -7.44
C GLU A 52 -13.63 -1.58 -6.45
N THR A 53 -14.85 -1.04 -6.39
CA THR A 53 -15.25 -0.19 -5.26
C THR A 53 -15.20 -1.05 -4.00
N HIS A 54 -14.11 -0.94 -3.24
CA HIS A 54 -14.02 -1.56 -1.93
C HIS A 54 -14.99 -0.82 -0.99
N GLU A 55 -16.20 -1.34 -0.82
CA GLU A 55 -17.10 -0.92 0.24
C GLU A 55 -16.41 -1.25 1.56
N GLY A 56 -15.72 -0.26 2.13
CA GLY A 56 -15.03 -0.42 3.40
C GLY A 56 -15.99 -1.00 4.42
N ALA A 57 -15.70 -2.21 4.90
CA ALA A 57 -16.41 -2.78 6.03
C ALA A 57 -16.25 -1.81 7.20
N ILE A 58 -17.31 -1.03 7.47
CA ILE A 58 -17.44 -0.23 8.66
C ILE A 58 -17.52 -1.23 9.81
N PHE A 59 -16.39 -1.47 10.48
CA PHE A 59 -16.38 -2.16 11.76
C PHE A 59 -17.05 -1.26 12.80
N HIS A 60 -18.36 -1.37 12.92
CA HIS A 60 -19.09 -0.85 14.07
C HIS A 60 -18.98 -1.87 15.21
N ARG A 61 -18.09 -1.53 16.16
CA ARG A 61 -17.95 -1.99 17.56
C ARG A 61 -17.80 -3.47 17.86
#